data_AF-R7U4I9-F1
#
_entry.id   AF-R7U4I9-F1
#
_cell.length_a   1.000
_cell.length_b   1.000
_cell.length_c   1.000
_cell.angle_alpha   90.00
_cell.angle_beta   90.00
_cell.angle_gamma   90.00
#
_symmetry.space_group_name_H-M   'P 1'
#
loop_
_entity.id
_entity.type
_entity.pdbx_description
1 polymer ?
#
loop_
_entity_poly.entity_id
_entity_poly.type
_entity_poly.pdbx_seq_one_letter_code
_entity_poly.pdbx_strand_id
1 'polypeptide(L)'
;PIKYDLLFERFLNPERVSMPDFDVDFCMEGRDRVIDYVARTYGRNAVSQIITFGTMAAKAVVRDVARVQGKSYGLADRLSKMIPFEIGMTLNKAYEQEEVIREFLETDEEAAEIWEMALKLEGVTRNVGKHAGGVVIAPTKLTDFAPLYCDEHGKGVVTQYDKNDVEYAGLVKFDFLGLRTLTIIDWALKLINPRREQRGEEPLAIEAIDLGDKHSFDMLKRAETTAVFQLESRGMKDLVKRLQPDCFEDIIALVALFRPGPLQSGMVDNFINRKHGREELSFPDAQYQHEWLQPILQPTYGIILYQEQVMQIAQVLAGYTLGGADML
;
A
#
# COMPACT_ATOMS: atom_id res chain seq x y z
N PRO A 1 8.28 -13.74 12.98
CA PRO A 1 7.98 -12.62 13.90
C PRO A 1 9.10 -12.41 14.92
N ILE A 2 9.45 -13.42 15.75
CA ILE A 2 10.45 -13.28 16.83
C ILE A 2 11.82 -12.83 16.32
N LYS A 3 12.31 -13.38 15.20
CA LYS A 3 13.63 -13.03 14.64
C LYS A 3 13.76 -11.54 14.27
N TYR A 4 12.66 -10.88 13.94
CA TYR A 4 12.61 -9.51 13.42
C TYR A 4 11.74 -8.61 14.31
N ASP A 5 11.54 -9.00 15.58
CA ASP A 5 10.77 -8.26 16.59
C ASP A 5 9.39 -7.76 16.14
N LEU A 6 8.71 -8.50 15.26
CA LEU A 6 7.36 -8.16 14.82
C LEU A 6 6.36 -8.47 15.93
N LEU A 7 5.60 -7.45 16.34
CA LEU A 7 4.69 -7.51 17.49
C LEU A 7 3.30 -7.98 17.07
N PHE A 8 2.72 -8.91 17.84
CA PHE A 8 1.38 -9.44 17.56
C PHE A 8 0.30 -8.41 17.88
N GLU A 9 0.45 -7.66 18.96
CA GLU A 9 -0.50 -6.64 19.42
C GLU A 9 -0.67 -5.51 18.39
N ARG A 10 0.37 -5.25 17.58
CA ARG A 10 0.26 -4.31 16.45
C ARG A 10 -0.72 -4.79 15.38
N PHE A 11 -0.87 -6.11 15.25
CA PHE A 11 -1.81 -6.72 14.31
C PHE A 11 -3.20 -6.93 14.93
N LEU A 12 -3.26 -7.49 16.13
CA LEU A 12 -4.50 -7.71 16.88
C LEU A 12 -4.31 -7.26 18.33
N ASN A 13 -4.78 -6.05 18.63
CA ASN A 13 -4.67 -5.45 19.95
C ASN A 13 -5.89 -5.83 20.82
N PRO A 14 -5.70 -6.53 21.96
CA PRO A 14 -6.81 -6.89 22.85
C PRO A 14 -7.44 -5.69 23.56
N GLU A 15 -6.72 -4.57 23.66
CA GLU A 15 -7.20 -3.34 24.29
C GLU A 15 -7.98 -2.43 23.31
N ARG A 16 -8.00 -2.78 22.02
CA ARG A 16 -8.73 -2.06 20.97
C ARG A 16 -9.89 -2.89 20.45
N VAL A 17 -11.06 -2.27 20.30
CA VAL A 17 -12.16 -2.86 19.53
C VAL A 17 -11.87 -2.66 18.04
N SER A 18 -11.01 -3.49 17.49
CA SER A 18 -10.72 -3.57 16.05
C SER A 18 -10.87 -5.00 15.57
N MET A 19 -11.45 -5.17 14.38
CA MET A 19 -11.45 -6.47 13.74
C MET A 19 -10.08 -6.73 13.11
N PRO A 20 -9.55 -7.97 13.17
CA PRO A 20 -8.33 -8.30 12.47
C PRO A 20 -8.56 -8.24 10.96
N ASP A 21 -7.77 -7.44 10.27
CA ASP A 21 -7.79 -7.34 8.81
C ASP A 21 -6.63 -8.16 8.24
N PHE A 22 -6.91 -9.40 7.86
CA PHE A 22 -5.94 -10.25 7.18
C PHE A 22 -6.00 -9.92 5.68
N ASP A 23 -5.10 -9.04 5.23
CA ASP A 23 -4.85 -8.77 3.80
C ASP A 23 -4.18 -10.00 3.14
N VAL A 24 -4.97 -11.04 2.86
CA VAL A 24 -4.47 -12.30 2.27
C VAL A 24 -4.31 -12.18 0.76
N ASP A 25 -3.06 -12.07 0.31
CA ASP A 25 -2.69 -12.09 -1.11
C ASP A 25 -2.73 -13.51 -1.72
N PHE A 26 -3.06 -13.61 -3.00
CA PHE A 26 -2.82 -14.81 -3.80
C PHE A 26 -2.52 -14.47 -5.27
N CYS A 27 -2.03 -15.45 -6.04
CA CYS A 27 -1.77 -15.28 -7.47
C CYS A 27 -3.06 -14.84 -8.21
N MET A 28 -2.95 -13.83 -9.08
CA MET A 28 -4.08 -13.29 -9.84
C MET A 28 -4.85 -14.38 -10.61
N GLU A 29 -4.16 -15.37 -11.16
CA GLU A 29 -4.76 -16.50 -11.90
C GLU A 29 -5.60 -17.44 -11.01
N GLY A 30 -5.29 -17.51 -9.71
CA GLY A 30 -5.98 -18.36 -8.74
C GLY A 30 -7.25 -17.73 -8.17
N ARG A 31 -7.50 -16.44 -8.45
CA ARG A 31 -8.56 -15.65 -7.80
C ARG A 31 -9.94 -16.27 -7.89
N ASP A 32 -10.39 -16.56 -9.10
CA ASP A 32 -11.75 -17.05 -9.31
C ASP A 32 -11.94 -18.45 -8.72
N ARG A 33 -10.86 -19.26 -8.64
CA ARG A 33 -10.87 -20.55 -7.94
C ARG A 33 -11.04 -20.39 -6.44
N VAL A 34 -10.35 -19.43 -5.83
CA VAL A 34 -10.48 -19.15 -4.38
C VAL A 34 -11.89 -18.64 -4.08
N ILE A 35 -12.41 -17.71 -4.88
CA ILE A 35 -13.77 -17.18 -4.71
C ILE A 35 -14.81 -18.31 -4.83
N ASP A 36 -14.71 -19.16 -5.84
CA ASP A 36 -15.64 -20.28 -6.00
C ASP A 36 -15.50 -21.33 -4.88
N TYR A 37 -14.27 -21.58 -4.38
CA TYR A 37 -14.05 -22.43 -3.21
C TYR A 37 -14.73 -21.86 -1.95
N VAL A 38 -14.52 -20.58 -1.65
CA VAL A 38 -15.12 -19.89 -0.50
C VAL A 38 -16.64 -19.87 -0.63
N ALA A 39 -17.17 -19.59 -1.83
CA ALA A 39 -18.60 -19.61 -2.10
C ALA A 39 -19.22 -21.01 -1.98
N ARG A 40 -18.50 -22.08 -2.31
CA ARG A 40 -18.95 -23.46 -2.06
C ARG A 40 -18.90 -23.83 -0.58
N THR A 41 -17.88 -23.34 0.14
CA THR A 41 -17.62 -23.68 1.55
C THR A 41 -18.63 -23.01 2.48
N TYR A 42 -18.84 -21.70 2.32
CA TYR A 42 -19.72 -20.91 3.20
C TYR A 42 -21.12 -20.68 2.60
N GLY A 43 -21.32 -21.04 1.33
CA GLY A 43 -22.58 -20.88 0.61
C GLY A 43 -22.58 -19.66 -0.31
N ARG A 44 -23.08 -19.84 -1.54
CA ARG A 44 -23.05 -18.79 -2.58
C ARG A 44 -23.80 -17.51 -2.22
N ASN A 45 -24.76 -17.59 -1.30
CA ASN A 45 -25.54 -16.44 -0.84
C ASN A 45 -24.91 -15.74 0.38
N ALA A 46 -23.86 -16.32 0.97
CA ALA A 46 -23.13 -15.80 2.13
C ALA A 46 -21.83 -15.10 1.72
N VAL A 47 -21.41 -15.23 0.45
CA VAL A 47 -20.12 -14.75 -0.06
C VAL A 47 -20.35 -13.85 -1.27
N SER A 48 -19.75 -12.67 -1.27
CA SER A 48 -19.88 -11.70 -2.36
C SER A 48 -18.63 -10.85 -2.47
N GLN A 49 -18.48 -10.20 -3.62
CA GLN A 49 -17.51 -9.12 -3.77
C GLN A 49 -18.06 -7.82 -3.15
N ILE A 50 -17.17 -6.86 -2.91
CA ILE A 50 -17.49 -5.55 -2.36
C ILE A 50 -17.60 -4.53 -3.51
N ILE A 51 -18.57 -3.62 -3.46
CA ILE A 51 -18.69 -2.56 -4.46
C ILE A 51 -17.58 -1.53 -4.31
N THR A 52 -17.22 -0.88 -5.41
CA THR A 52 -16.41 0.35 -5.38
C THR A 52 -17.18 1.48 -6.03
N PHE A 53 -16.92 2.70 -5.60
CA PHE A 53 -17.52 3.89 -6.18
C PHE A 53 -16.46 4.65 -6.97
N GLY A 54 -16.71 4.81 -8.26
CA GLY A 54 -15.93 5.72 -9.10
C GLY A 54 -16.43 7.14 -8.85
N THR A 55 -15.59 7.99 -8.27
CA THR A 55 -15.89 9.40 -8.02
C THR A 55 -15.30 10.29 -9.12
N MET A 56 -15.86 11.48 -9.27
CA MET A 56 -15.35 12.48 -10.22
C MET A 56 -14.11 13.18 -9.63
N ALA A 57 -12.94 12.59 -9.83
CA ALA A 57 -11.65 13.18 -9.44
C ALA A 57 -11.34 14.45 -10.27
N ALA A 58 -10.47 15.32 -9.75
CA ALA A 58 -10.16 16.66 -10.30
C ALA A 58 -10.02 16.71 -11.85
N LYS A 59 -9.21 15.83 -12.45
CA LYS A 59 -9.05 15.78 -13.92
C LYS A 59 -10.29 15.27 -14.66
N ALA A 60 -10.98 14.30 -14.07
CA ALA A 60 -12.15 13.69 -14.68
C ALA A 60 -13.36 14.64 -14.67
N VAL A 61 -13.60 15.31 -13.53
CA VAL A 61 -14.71 16.27 -13.39
C VAL A 61 -14.59 17.41 -14.40
N VAL A 62 -13.39 17.98 -14.60
CA VAL A 62 -13.17 19.06 -15.58
C VAL A 62 -13.50 18.61 -16.99
N ARG A 63 -13.08 17.40 -17.38
CA ARG A 63 -13.35 16.85 -18.72
C ARG A 63 -14.84 16.56 -18.93
N ASP A 64 -15.50 16.01 -17.91
CA ASP A 64 -16.91 15.65 -17.99
C ASP A 64 -17.79 16.91 -18.02
N VAL A 65 -17.50 17.94 -17.21
CA VAL A 65 -18.20 19.23 -17.22
C VAL A 65 -18.05 19.93 -18.56
N ALA A 66 -16.82 20.05 -19.07
CA ALA A 66 -16.56 20.71 -20.34
C ALA A 66 -17.33 20.05 -21.50
N ARG A 67 -17.38 18.71 -21.52
CA ARG A 67 -18.15 17.96 -22.52
C ARG A 67 -19.65 18.25 -22.44
N VAL A 68 -20.21 18.32 -21.24
CA VAL A 68 -21.66 18.56 -21.04
C VAL A 68 -22.05 20.00 -21.38
N GLN A 69 -21.19 20.97 -21.07
CA GLN A 69 -21.38 22.37 -21.44
C GLN A 69 -21.15 22.65 -22.93
N GLY A 70 -20.81 21.64 -23.74
CA GLY A 70 -20.56 21.80 -25.17
C GLY A 70 -19.25 22.52 -25.51
N LYS A 71 -18.31 22.60 -24.56
CA LYS A 71 -17.00 23.23 -24.74
C LYS A 71 -16.06 22.32 -25.53
N SER A 72 -15.02 22.89 -26.12
CA SER A 72 -14.10 22.13 -26.97
C SER A 72 -13.28 21.11 -26.17
N TYR A 73 -13.02 19.93 -26.76
CA TYR A 73 -12.14 18.93 -26.15
C TYR A 73 -10.72 19.47 -25.92
N GLY A 74 -10.23 20.34 -26.79
CA GLY A 74 -8.90 20.95 -26.66
C GLY A 74 -8.78 21.83 -25.41
N LEU A 75 -9.83 22.58 -25.08
CA LEU A 75 -9.90 23.37 -23.85
C LEU A 75 -9.92 22.46 -22.61
N ALA A 76 -10.77 21.44 -22.62
CA ALA A 76 -10.88 20.47 -21.52
C ALA A 76 -9.57 19.72 -21.27
N ASP A 77 -8.88 19.27 -22.32
CA ASP A 77 -7.61 18.57 -22.20
C ASP A 77 -6.51 19.50 -21.66
N ARG A 78 -6.45 20.75 -22.13
CA ARG A 78 -5.52 21.77 -21.64
C ARG A 78 -5.67 22.01 -20.14
N LEU A 79 -6.90 22.29 -19.68
CA LEU A 79 -7.20 22.45 -18.25
C LEU A 79 -6.82 21.20 -17.45
N SER A 80 -7.19 20.01 -17.93
CA SER A 80 -6.91 18.76 -17.21
C SER A 80 -5.41 18.43 -17.08
N LYS A 81 -4.59 18.93 -18.01
CA LYS A 81 -3.13 18.75 -17.99
C LYS A 81 -2.42 19.71 -17.05
N MET A 82 -2.99 20.89 -16.80
CA MET A 82 -2.48 21.84 -15.82
C MET A 82 -2.65 21.33 -14.38
N ILE A 83 -3.65 20.49 -14.12
CA ILE A 83 -3.82 19.85 -12.81
C ILE A 83 -2.66 18.87 -12.55
N PRO A 84 -1.94 18.96 -11.43
CA PRO A 84 -0.85 18.04 -11.12
C PRO A 84 -1.31 16.59 -11.00
N PHE A 85 -0.40 15.65 -11.26
CA PHE A 85 -0.67 14.22 -11.08
C PHE A 85 -0.16 13.76 -9.71
N GLU A 86 -0.97 14.00 -8.68
CA GLU A 86 -0.70 13.61 -7.30
C GLU A 86 -1.89 12.80 -6.74
N ILE A 87 -1.60 11.84 -5.85
CA ILE A 87 -2.63 11.08 -5.16
C ILE A 87 -3.37 12.01 -4.19
N GLY A 88 -4.70 12.04 -4.24
CA GLY A 88 -5.51 12.93 -3.39
C GLY A 88 -5.45 14.41 -3.81
N MET A 89 -5.10 14.68 -5.07
CA MET A 89 -5.20 16.01 -5.68
C MET A 89 -6.66 16.45 -5.76
N THR A 90 -6.92 17.70 -5.40
CA THR A 90 -8.22 18.37 -5.52
C THR A 90 -8.09 19.63 -6.36
N LEU A 91 -9.19 20.14 -6.91
CA LEU A 91 -9.19 21.37 -7.69
C LEU A 91 -8.68 22.56 -6.86
N ASN A 92 -9.10 22.68 -5.60
CA ASN A 92 -8.60 23.74 -4.71
C ASN A 92 -7.09 23.66 -4.49
N LYS A 93 -6.55 22.47 -4.23
CA LYS A 93 -5.08 22.28 -4.09
C LYS A 93 -4.35 22.64 -5.38
N ALA A 94 -4.87 22.19 -6.53
CA ALA A 94 -4.28 22.51 -7.83
C ALA A 94 -4.25 24.03 -8.08
N TYR A 95 -5.34 24.73 -7.75
CA TYR A 95 -5.42 26.19 -7.87
C TYR A 95 -4.40 26.92 -6.99
N GLU A 96 -4.19 26.46 -5.77
CA GLU A 96 -3.20 27.03 -4.85
C GLU A 96 -1.76 26.78 -5.35
N GLN A 97 -1.47 25.56 -5.81
CA GLN A 97 -0.13 25.14 -6.21
C GLN A 97 0.31 25.72 -7.56
N GLU A 98 -0.59 25.83 -8.54
CA GLU A 98 -0.25 26.15 -9.93
C GLU A 98 -0.73 27.55 -10.33
N GLU A 99 0.19 28.50 -10.43
CA GLU A 99 -0.10 29.88 -10.87
C GLU A 99 -0.72 29.92 -12.28
N VAL A 100 -0.26 29.03 -13.17
CA VAL A 100 -0.76 28.89 -14.55
C VAL A 100 -2.26 28.61 -14.61
N ILE A 101 -2.81 27.87 -13.63
CA ILE A 101 -4.26 27.62 -13.56
C ILE A 101 -4.99 28.95 -13.31
N ARG A 102 -4.50 29.76 -12.36
CA ARG A 102 -5.15 31.03 -11.99
C ARG A 102 -5.16 32.01 -13.15
N GLU A 103 -4.00 32.21 -13.78
CA GLU A 103 -3.88 33.08 -14.96
C GLU A 103 -4.79 32.63 -16.10
N PHE A 104 -4.89 31.32 -16.33
CA PHE A 104 -5.73 30.79 -17.40
C PHE A 104 -7.22 30.99 -17.11
N LEU A 105 -7.66 30.79 -15.87
CA LEU A 105 -9.04 31.02 -15.44
C LEU A 105 -9.43 32.51 -15.44
N GLU A 106 -8.48 33.42 -15.21
CA GLU A 106 -8.74 34.86 -15.32
C GLU A 106 -8.87 35.33 -16.77
N THR A 107 -8.18 34.66 -17.70
CA THR A 107 -8.09 35.08 -19.10
C THR A 107 -9.17 34.46 -19.98
N ASP A 108 -9.61 33.23 -19.67
CA ASP A 108 -10.53 32.45 -20.48
C ASP A 108 -11.87 32.22 -19.74
N GLU A 109 -12.91 32.94 -20.16
CA GLU A 109 -14.25 32.86 -19.54
C GLU A 109 -14.85 31.46 -19.62
N GLU A 110 -14.60 30.72 -20.71
CA GLU A 110 -15.10 29.34 -20.85
C GLU A 110 -14.40 28.42 -19.86
N ALA A 111 -13.11 28.61 -19.64
CA ALA A 111 -12.33 27.88 -18.64
C ALA A 111 -12.84 28.15 -17.22
N ALA A 112 -13.12 29.41 -16.88
CA ALA A 112 -13.69 29.81 -15.60
C ALA A 112 -15.04 29.15 -15.34
N GLU A 113 -15.92 29.12 -16.35
CA GLU A 113 -17.24 28.49 -16.25
C GLU A 113 -17.15 26.98 -16.02
N ILE A 114 -16.22 26.29 -16.71
CA ILE A 114 -15.95 24.86 -16.48
C ILE A 114 -15.47 24.66 -15.04
N TRP A 115 -14.52 25.47 -14.58
CA TRP A 115 -13.90 25.32 -13.27
C TRP A 115 -14.89 25.54 -12.12
N GLU A 116 -15.73 26.57 -12.19
CA GLU A 116 -16.75 26.85 -11.18
C GLU A 116 -17.72 25.68 -11.01
N MET A 117 -18.16 25.08 -12.12
CA MET A 117 -19.04 23.92 -12.08
C MET A 117 -18.30 22.66 -11.62
N ALA A 118 -17.04 22.49 -12.04
CA ALA A 118 -16.22 21.37 -11.63
C ALA A 118 -15.99 21.36 -10.11
N LEU A 119 -15.80 22.52 -9.47
CA LEU A 119 -15.71 22.64 -8.01
C LEU A 119 -16.95 22.13 -7.28
N LYS A 120 -18.14 22.30 -7.87
CA LYS A 120 -19.41 21.83 -7.28
C LYS A 120 -19.61 20.32 -7.44
N LEU A 121 -18.97 19.71 -8.43
CA LEU A 121 -19.13 18.30 -8.78
C LEU A 121 -17.95 17.42 -8.37
N GLU A 122 -16.82 18.01 -7.97
CA GLU A 122 -15.65 17.27 -7.52
C GLU A 122 -16.01 16.31 -6.38
N GLY A 123 -15.57 15.06 -6.50
CA GLY A 123 -15.78 14.02 -5.49
C GLY A 123 -17.16 13.37 -5.51
N VAL A 124 -18.12 13.86 -6.29
CA VAL A 124 -19.44 13.21 -6.42
C VAL A 124 -19.28 11.81 -7.03
N THR A 125 -20.04 10.86 -6.50
CA THR A 125 -20.06 9.47 -6.98
C THR A 125 -20.73 9.39 -8.35
N ARG A 126 -20.03 8.80 -9.33
CA ARG A 126 -20.43 8.76 -10.73
C ARG A 126 -20.94 7.39 -11.16
N ASN A 127 -20.22 6.34 -10.79
CA ASN A 127 -20.53 4.99 -11.23
C ASN A 127 -20.10 3.97 -10.19
N VAL A 128 -20.64 2.77 -10.35
CA VAL A 128 -20.30 1.60 -9.54
C VAL A 128 -19.24 0.77 -10.27
N GLY A 129 -18.30 0.26 -9.50
CA GLY A 129 -17.30 -0.70 -9.89
C GLY A 129 -17.33 -1.91 -8.96
N LYS A 130 -16.39 -2.82 -9.15
CA LYS A 130 -16.19 -3.98 -8.28
C LYS A 130 -14.82 -3.86 -7.63
N HIS A 131 -14.72 -4.11 -6.32
CA HIS A 131 -13.43 -4.14 -5.65
C HIS A 131 -12.61 -5.30 -6.21
N ALA A 132 -11.44 -5.00 -6.76
CA ALA A 132 -10.62 -6.00 -7.43
C ALA A 132 -10.22 -7.16 -6.49
N GLY A 133 -10.06 -6.87 -5.21
CA GLY A 133 -9.73 -7.88 -4.19
C GLY A 133 -10.76 -8.07 -3.07
N GLY A 134 -11.83 -7.28 -3.01
CA GLY A 134 -12.63 -7.23 -1.78
C GLY A 134 -13.66 -8.34 -1.81
N VAL A 135 -13.52 -9.34 -0.94
CA VAL A 135 -14.53 -10.39 -0.73
C VAL A 135 -15.02 -10.32 0.69
N VAL A 136 -16.33 -10.41 0.86
CA VAL A 136 -16.98 -10.41 2.16
C VAL A 136 -17.65 -11.75 2.40
N ILE A 137 -17.55 -12.23 3.64
CA ILE A 137 -18.16 -13.48 4.08
C ILE A 137 -19.08 -13.18 5.27
N ALA A 138 -20.36 -13.49 5.11
CA ALA A 138 -21.36 -13.41 6.16
C ALA A 138 -21.56 -14.78 6.83
N PRO A 139 -21.96 -14.81 8.12
CA PRO A 139 -22.33 -16.06 8.80
C PRO A 139 -23.64 -16.68 8.29
N THR A 140 -24.50 -15.87 7.66
CA THR A 140 -25.77 -16.27 7.03
C THR A 140 -25.87 -15.66 5.62
N LYS A 141 -27.07 -15.30 5.14
CA LYS A 141 -27.20 -14.67 3.82
C LYS A 141 -26.70 -13.23 3.90
N LEU A 142 -26.01 -12.77 2.87
CA LEU A 142 -25.55 -11.37 2.79
C LEU A 142 -26.68 -10.36 2.90
N THR A 143 -27.86 -10.71 2.38
CA THR A 143 -29.07 -9.89 2.47
C THR A 143 -29.57 -9.66 3.89
N ASP A 144 -29.11 -10.46 4.86
CA ASP A 144 -29.42 -10.26 6.27
C ASP A 144 -28.64 -9.06 6.86
N PHE A 145 -27.58 -8.62 6.17
CA PHE A 145 -26.66 -7.57 6.61
C PHE A 145 -26.62 -6.35 5.67
N ALA A 146 -26.62 -6.59 4.36
CA ALA A 146 -26.48 -5.53 3.36
C ALA A 146 -27.33 -5.79 2.11
N PRO A 147 -27.90 -4.75 1.49
CA PRO A 147 -28.48 -4.87 0.17
C PRO A 147 -27.38 -5.15 -0.88
N LEU A 148 -27.78 -5.78 -1.99
CA LEU A 148 -26.88 -6.22 -3.03
C LEU A 148 -27.07 -5.40 -4.31
N TYR A 149 -25.99 -5.20 -5.06
CA TYR A 149 -25.99 -4.67 -6.42
C TYR A 149 -25.61 -5.80 -7.38
N CYS A 150 -26.17 -5.80 -8.58
CA CYS A 150 -25.84 -6.73 -9.64
C CYS A 150 -25.80 -6.01 -11.00
N ASP A 151 -25.14 -6.62 -11.98
CA ASP A 151 -25.19 -6.13 -13.35
C ASP A 151 -26.59 -6.28 -13.97
N GLU A 152 -26.77 -5.73 -15.17
CA GLU A 152 -28.04 -5.73 -15.91
C GLU A 152 -28.61 -7.14 -16.17
N HIS A 153 -27.78 -8.19 -16.04
CA HIS A 153 -28.16 -9.59 -16.21
C HIS A 153 -28.33 -10.34 -14.88
N GLY A 154 -28.32 -9.63 -13.74
CA GLY A 154 -28.43 -10.22 -12.41
C GLY A 154 -27.20 -11.01 -11.97
N LYS A 155 -26.05 -10.81 -12.64
CA LYS A 155 -24.77 -11.46 -12.32
C LYS A 155 -23.84 -10.49 -11.59
N GLY A 156 -22.71 -11.04 -11.14
CA GLY A 156 -21.64 -10.24 -10.55
C GLY A 156 -22.09 -9.47 -9.31
N VAL A 157 -22.81 -10.18 -8.44
CA VAL A 157 -23.37 -9.68 -7.18
C VAL A 157 -22.26 -9.07 -6.31
N VAL A 158 -22.50 -7.87 -5.82
CA VAL A 158 -21.65 -7.15 -4.86
C VAL A 158 -22.50 -6.56 -3.72
N THR A 159 -21.92 -6.32 -2.56
CA THR A 159 -22.58 -5.54 -1.49
C THR A 159 -22.71 -4.09 -1.89
N GLN A 160 -23.81 -3.40 -1.57
CA GLN A 160 -23.92 -1.96 -1.83
C GLN A 160 -23.09 -1.09 -0.88
N TYR A 161 -22.66 -1.65 0.26
CA TYR A 161 -21.68 -1.04 1.13
C TYR A 161 -20.28 -1.21 0.55
N ASP A 162 -19.52 -0.11 0.56
CA ASP A 162 -18.12 -0.13 0.15
C ASP A 162 -17.23 -0.81 1.20
N LYS A 163 -15.91 -0.79 0.98
CA LYS A 163 -14.92 -1.43 1.85
C LYS A 163 -15.06 -1.02 3.32
N ASN A 164 -15.30 0.26 3.60
CA ASN A 164 -15.34 0.76 4.97
C ASN A 164 -16.71 0.50 5.60
N ASP A 165 -17.78 0.75 4.84
CA ASP A 165 -19.14 0.60 5.34
C ASP A 165 -19.50 -0.87 5.60
N VAL A 166 -18.99 -1.80 4.78
CA VAL A 166 -19.25 -3.23 4.95
C VAL A 166 -18.56 -3.79 6.20
N GLU A 167 -17.36 -3.31 6.49
CA GLU A 167 -16.61 -3.67 7.70
C GLU A 167 -17.28 -3.05 8.93
N TYR A 168 -17.68 -1.78 8.85
CA TYR A 168 -18.41 -1.11 9.94
C TYR A 168 -19.76 -1.77 10.25
N ALA A 169 -20.42 -2.34 9.23
CA ALA A 169 -21.63 -3.15 9.39
C ALA A 169 -21.37 -4.52 10.06
N GLY A 170 -20.11 -4.84 10.40
CA GLY A 170 -19.74 -6.04 11.15
C GLY A 170 -19.48 -7.28 10.29
N LEU A 171 -19.33 -7.11 8.97
CA LEU A 171 -18.95 -8.20 8.09
C LEU A 171 -17.44 -8.30 7.96
N VAL A 172 -16.92 -9.52 8.01
CA VAL A 172 -15.49 -9.78 7.83
C VAL A 172 -15.16 -9.66 6.34
N LYS A 173 -14.25 -8.74 6.02
CA LYS A 173 -13.68 -8.61 4.68
C LYS A 173 -12.39 -9.41 4.57
N PHE A 174 -12.10 -9.84 3.36
CA PHE A 174 -10.83 -10.38 2.94
C PHE A 174 -10.39 -9.64 1.68
N ASP A 175 -9.23 -9.00 1.72
CA ASP A 175 -8.64 -8.36 0.55
C ASP A 175 -7.78 -9.37 -0.22
N PHE A 176 -8.39 -9.97 -1.22
CA PHE A 176 -7.81 -10.83 -2.23
C PHE A 176 -7.02 -10.04 -3.27
N LEU A 177 -5.84 -9.61 -2.88
CA LEU A 177 -4.93 -8.91 -3.77
C LEU A 177 -4.26 -9.89 -4.75
N GLY A 178 -4.54 -9.67 -6.04
CA GLY A 178 -3.93 -10.42 -7.14
C GLY A 178 -2.56 -9.87 -7.50
N LEU A 179 -1.53 -10.17 -6.69
CA LEU A 179 -0.16 -9.74 -6.98
C LEU A 179 0.44 -10.57 -8.14
N ARG A 180 0.68 -9.90 -9.27
CA ARG A 180 1.38 -10.51 -10.42
C ARG A 180 2.78 -11.01 -10.07
N THR A 181 3.42 -10.42 -9.07
CA THR A 181 4.73 -10.85 -8.56
C THR A 181 4.73 -12.32 -8.14
N LEU A 182 3.68 -12.78 -7.45
CA LEU A 182 3.57 -14.19 -7.06
C LEU A 182 3.40 -15.12 -8.27
N THR A 183 2.66 -14.68 -9.29
CA THR A 183 2.54 -15.42 -10.57
C THR A 183 3.90 -15.55 -11.26
N ILE A 184 4.71 -14.48 -11.28
CA ILE A 184 6.05 -14.50 -11.87
C ILE A 184 6.96 -15.50 -11.13
N ILE A 185 6.92 -15.51 -9.79
CA ILE A 185 7.69 -16.45 -8.97
C ILE A 185 7.24 -17.90 -9.24
N ASP A 186 5.94 -18.17 -9.27
CA ASP A 186 5.39 -19.49 -9.59
C ASP A 186 5.84 -19.98 -10.96
N TRP A 187 5.78 -19.13 -11.99
CA TRP A 187 6.28 -19.46 -13.33
C TRP A 187 7.80 -19.72 -13.34
N ALA A 188 8.58 -18.93 -12.60
CA ALA A 188 10.02 -19.14 -12.47
C ALA A 188 10.31 -20.51 -11.83
N LEU A 189 9.60 -20.88 -10.76
CA LEU A 189 9.73 -22.20 -10.12
C LEU A 189 9.34 -23.34 -11.06
N LYS A 190 8.25 -23.19 -11.83
CA LYS A 190 7.83 -24.16 -12.86
C LYS A 190 8.85 -24.34 -13.99
N LEU A 191 9.72 -23.37 -14.22
CA LEU A 191 10.82 -23.46 -15.20
C LEU A 191 12.12 -24.00 -14.59
N ILE A 192 12.36 -23.75 -13.30
CA ILE A 192 13.57 -24.18 -12.58
C ILE A 192 13.46 -25.66 -12.18
N ASN A 193 12.35 -26.07 -11.56
CA ASN A 193 12.21 -27.40 -10.97
C ASN A 193 12.34 -28.57 -11.96
N PRO A 194 11.83 -28.51 -13.21
CA PRO A 194 12.09 -29.57 -14.18
C PRO A 194 13.57 -29.74 -14.52
N ARG A 195 14.37 -28.66 -14.48
CA ARG A 195 15.82 -28.73 -14.70
C ARG A 195 16.56 -29.31 -13.49
N ARG A 196 16.07 -29.04 -12.28
CA ARG A 196 16.61 -29.63 -11.04
C ARG A 196 16.36 -31.13 -11.01
N GLU A 197 15.15 -31.55 -11.36
CA GLU A 197 14.79 -32.97 -11.48
C GLU A 197 15.70 -33.71 -12.47
N GLN A 198 15.97 -33.13 -13.65
CA GLN A 198 16.91 -33.70 -14.63
C GLN A 198 18.34 -33.85 -14.09
N ARG A 199 18.73 -33.09 -13.06
CA ARG A 199 20.03 -33.16 -12.39
C ARG A 199 20.01 -34.04 -11.13
N GLY A 200 18.87 -34.63 -10.78
CA GLY A 200 18.68 -35.39 -9.54
C GLY A 200 18.68 -34.50 -8.29
N GLU A 201 18.36 -33.22 -8.42
CA GLU A 201 18.23 -32.28 -7.31
C GLU A 201 16.77 -32.18 -6.84
N GLU A 202 16.57 -31.95 -5.55
CA GLU A 202 15.25 -31.70 -4.97
C GLU A 202 14.61 -30.41 -5.55
N PRO A 203 13.26 -30.35 -5.66
CA PRO A 203 12.55 -29.13 -6.05
C PRO A 203 12.94 -27.92 -5.18
N LEU A 204 13.03 -26.75 -5.79
CA LEU A 204 13.26 -25.50 -5.09
C LEU A 204 12.01 -25.09 -4.32
N ALA A 205 12.14 -25.00 -2.99
CA ALA A 205 11.19 -24.38 -2.09
C ALA A 205 11.61 -22.93 -1.82
N ILE A 206 10.81 -21.96 -2.28
CA ILE A 206 11.16 -20.53 -2.20
C ILE A 206 11.16 -20.02 -0.75
N GLU A 207 10.36 -20.62 0.11
CA GLU A 207 10.25 -20.35 1.54
C GLU A 207 11.48 -20.80 2.35
N ALA A 208 12.33 -21.65 1.77
CA ALA A 208 13.49 -22.24 2.43
C ALA A 208 14.83 -21.61 2.00
N ILE A 209 14.80 -20.51 1.22
CA ILE A 209 16.01 -19.84 0.75
C ILE A 209 16.79 -19.18 1.89
N ASP A 210 18.10 -19.06 1.71
CA ASP A 210 18.96 -18.33 2.63
C ASP A 210 18.77 -16.82 2.46
N LEU A 211 18.36 -16.15 3.53
CA LEU A 211 18.18 -14.69 3.58
C LEU A 211 19.51 -13.93 3.71
N GLY A 212 20.63 -14.64 3.90
CA GLY A 212 21.99 -14.13 3.92
C GLY A 212 22.76 -14.33 2.62
N ASP A 213 22.10 -14.71 1.51
CA ASP A 213 22.77 -15.04 0.25
C ASP A 213 23.60 -13.87 -0.29
N LYS A 214 24.92 -14.08 -0.33
CA LYS A 214 25.88 -13.06 -0.76
C LYS A 214 25.67 -12.64 -2.20
N HIS A 215 25.32 -13.57 -3.10
CA HIS A 215 25.11 -13.26 -4.51
C HIS A 215 23.95 -12.30 -4.73
N SER A 216 22.86 -12.50 -3.98
CA SER A 216 21.70 -11.61 -3.96
C SER A 216 22.06 -10.21 -3.45
N PHE A 217 22.82 -10.11 -2.35
CA PHE A 217 23.28 -8.81 -1.85
C PHE A 217 24.29 -8.12 -2.78
N ASP A 218 25.19 -8.86 -3.43
CA ASP A 218 26.14 -8.31 -4.39
C ASP A 218 25.42 -7.75 -5.64
N MET A 219 24.32 -8.38 -6.08
CA MET A 219 23.45 -7.84 -7.12
C MET A 219 22.69 -6.59 -6.63
N LEU A 220 22.12 -6.65 -5.42
CA LEU A 220 21.38 -5.54 -4.82
C LEU A 220 22.28 -4.30 -4.65
N LYS A 221 23.51 -4.45 -4.14
CA LYS A 221 24.49 -3.36 -3.96
C LYS A 221 24.91 -2.68 -5.27
N ARG A 222 24.86 -3.41 -6.39
CA ARG A 222 25.05 -2.85 -7.75
C ARG A 222 23.83 -2.09 -8.26
N ALA A 223 22.73 -2.07 -7.51
CA ALA A 223 21.43 -1.49 -7.87
C ALA A 223 20.85 -2.07 -9.17
N GLU A 224 21.14 -3.35 -9.43
CA GLU A 224 20.58 -4.13 -10.54
C GLU A 224 19.16 -4.63 -10.19
N THR A 225 18.27 -3.72 -9.76
CA THR A 225 16.95 -4.05 -9.17
C THR A 225 15.77 -3.86 -10.13
N THR A 226 16.00 -3.81 -11.44
CA THR A 226 14.89 -3.84 -12.41
C THR A 226 14.14 -5.17 -12.28
N ALA A 227 12.81 -5.15 -12.22
CA ALA A 227 11.96 -6.32 -11.93
C ALA A 227 12.16 -6.95 -10.53
N VAL A 228 12.85 -6.27 -9.61
CA VAL A 228 12.85 -6.64 -8.18
C VAL A 228 11.72 -5.86 -7.51
N PHE A 229 10.71 -6.59 -7.04
CA PHE A 229 9.48 -6.02 -6.49
C PHE A 229 9.75 -4.91 -5.47
N GLN A 230 9.03 -3.79 -5.60
CA GLN A 230 9.17 -2.54 -4.82
C GLN A 230 10.49 -1.77 -5.00
N LEU A 231 11.55 -2.38 -5.55
CA LEU A 231 12.88 -1.79 -5.64
C LEU A 231 13.27 -1.24 -7.03
N GLU A 232 12.30 -1.13 -7.94
CA GLU A 232 12.57 -0.84 -9.35
C GLU A 232 12.77 0.64 -9.69
N SER A 233 12.22 1.53 -8.86
CA SER A 233 12.17 2.97 -9.15
C SER A 233 13.59 3.57 -9.19
N ARG A 234 13.76 4.62 -9.99
CA ARG A 234 15.06 5.32 -10.08
C ARG A 234 15.52 5.83 -8.72
N GLY A 235 14.63 6.48 -7.98
CA GLY A 235 14.95 7.01 -6.65
C GLY A 235 15.32 5.90 -5.66
N MET A 236 14.65 4.75 -5.73
CA MET A 236 14.98 3.61 -4.88
C MET A 236 16.35 3.02 -5.24
N LYS A 237 16.68 2.89 -6.53
CA LYS A 237 18.01 2.48 -6.98
C LYS A 237 19.12 3.42 -6.49
N ASP A 238 18.87 4.72 -6.52
CA ASP A 238 19.81 5.70 -6.00
C ASP A 238 19.97 5.57 -4.48
N LEU A 239 18.88 5.29 -3.75
CA LEU A 239 18.92 5.00 -2.32
C LEU A 239 19.73 3.72 -2.02
N VAL A 240 19.49 2.63 -2.75
CA VAL A 240 20.24 1.37 -2.61
C VAL A 240 21.74 1.58 -2.81
N LYS A 241 22.14 2.36 -3.82
CA LYS A 241 23.56 2.70 -4.05
C LYS A 241 24.19 3.42 -2.87
N ARG A 242 23.45 4.32 -2.23
CA ARG A 242 23.95 5.10 -1.08
C ARG A 242 23.96 4.29 0.21
N LEU A 243 22.95 3.44 0.40
CA LEU A 243 22.77 2.62 1.61
C LEU A 243 23.70 1.40 1.64
N GLN A 244 24.00 0.79 0.49
CA GLN A 244 24.77 -0.45 0.39
C GLN A 244 24.21 -1.56 1.31
N PRO A 245 22.94 -1.96 1.14
CA PRO A 245 22.29 -2.96 1.99
C PRO A 245 23.05 -4.29 1.96
N ASP A 246 23.33 -4.85 3.13
CA ASP A 246 24.18 -6.04 3.30
C ASP A 246 23.56 -7.11 4.21
N CYS A 247 22.37 -6.86 4.73
CA CYS A 247 21.56 -7.82 5.46
C CYS A 247 20.07 -7.62 5.16
N PHE A 248 19.24 -8.58 5.57
CA PHE A 248 17.81 -8.55 5.29
C PHE A 248 17.09 -7.39 6.00
N GLU A 249 17.55 -7.00 7.19
CA GLU A 249 17.08 -5.83 7.94
C GLU A 249 17.13 -4.55 7.10
N ASP A 250 18.19 -4.36 6.30
CA ASP A 250 18.29 -3.20 5.42
C ASP A 250 17.26 -3.21 4.30
N ILE A 251 16.85 -4.39 3.83
CA ILE A 251 15.81 -4.52 2.79
C ILE A 251 14.47 -4.05 3.37
N ILE A 252 14.18 -4.43 4.62
CA ILE A 252 12.99 -3.94 5.35
C ILE A 252 13.08 -2.41 5.50
N ALA A 253 14.25 -1.90 5.90
CA ALA A 253 14.47 -0.47 6.09
C ALA A 253 14.35 0.33 4.79
N LEU A 254 14.79 -0.19 3.65
CA LEU A 254 14.71 0.50 2.35
C LEU A 254 13.28 0.94 2.02
N VAL A 255 12.30 0.06 2.22
CA VAL A 255 10.89 0.34 1.93
C VAL A 255 10.32 1.37 2.91
N ALA A 256 10.77 1.36 4.17
CA ALA A 256 10.38 2.36 5.16
C ALA A 256 11.01 3.74 4.88
N LEU A 257 12.29 3.77 4.50
CA LEU A 257 13.08 4.97 4.22
C LEU A 257 12.66 5.66 2.92
N PHE A 258 12.22 4.92 1.91
CA PHE A 258 11.79 5.49 0.63
C PHE A 258 10.34 6.03 0.67
N ARG A 259 10.07 6.89 1.64
CA ARG A 259 8.80 7.61 1.81
C ARG A 259 9.06 9.13 1.85
N PRO A 260 8.10 9.97 1.44
CA PRO A 260 8.30 11.42 1.39
C PRO A 260 8.78 12.03 2.71
N GLY A 261 8.20 11.60 3.84
CA GLY A 261 8.58 12.09 5.18
C GLY A 261 10.05 11.85 5.52
N PRO A 262 10.51 10.58 5.60
CA PRO A 262 11.92 10.27 5.88
C PRO A 262 12.92 10.91 4.92
N LEU A 263 12.57 11.00 3.62
CA LEU A 263 13.43 11.62 2.61
C LEU A 263 13.61 13.13 2.81
N GLN A 264 12.57 13.82 3.30
CA GLN A 264 12.59 15.27 3.51
C GLN A 264 13.13 15.69 4.88
N SER A 265 13.11 14.79 5.87
CA SER A 265 13.53 15.10 7.25
C SER A 265 15.03 14.90 7.51
N GLY A 266 15.80 14.41 6.53
CA GLY A 266 17.22 14.05 6.71
C GLY A 266 17.43 12.72 7.45
N MET A 267 16.36 12.02 7.85
CA MET A 267 16.42 10.73 8.53
C MET A 267 17.17 9.67 7.71
N VAL A 268 16.97 9.66 6.39
CA VAL A 268 17.66 8.74 5.47
C VAL A 268 19.17 8.94 5.51
N ASP A 269 19.63 10.18 5.59
CA ASP A 269 21.05 10.51 5.59
C ASP A 269 21.71 10.06 6.89
N ASN A 270 21.06 10.31 8.04
CA ASN A 270 21.52 9.86 9.35
C ASN A 270 21.61 8.33 9.41
N PHE A 271 20.60 7.61 8.90
CA PHE A 271 20.61 6.14 8.84
C PHE A 271 21.83 5.63 8.05
N ILE A 272 22.08 6.19 6.86
CA ILE A 272 23.20 5.81 6.00
C ILE A 272 24.55 6.16 6.65
N ASN A 273 24.65 7.32 7.30
CA ASN A 273 25.89 7.76 7.94
C ASN A 273 26.23 6.90 9.15
N ARG A 274 25.25 6.62 10.02
CA ARG A 274 25.40 5.74 11.17
C ARG A 274 25.75 4.31 10.77
N LYS A 275 25.07 3.74 9.77
CA LYS A 275 25.40 2.42 9.20
C LYS A 275 26.86 2.32 8.78
N HIS A 276 27.38 3.36 8.14
CA HIS A 276 28.75 3.39 7.61
C HIS A 276 29.79 3.97 8.59
N GLY A 277 29.43 4.23 9.85
CA GLY A 277 30.34 4.80 10.84
C GLY A 277 30.83 6.23 10.53
N ARG A 278 30.11 6.97 9.68
CA ARG A 278 30.37 8.39 9.39
C ARG A 278 29.75 9.32 10.44
N GLU A 279 28.82 8.80 11.21
CA GLU A 279 28.18 9.42 12.36
C GLU A 279 28.22 8.41 13.52
N GLU A 280 28.38 8.90 14.75
CA GLU A 280 28.41 8.07 15.95
C GLU A 280 27.03 7.44 16.20
N LEU A 281 27.01 6.17 16.64
CA LEU A 281 25.76 5.51 17.00
C LEU A 281 25.22 6.10 18.29
N SER A 282 23.91 6.37 18.32
CA SER A 282 23.19 6.84 19.50
C SER A 282 21.81 6.22 19.54
N PHE A 283 21.25 6.00 20.73
CA PHE A 283 20.01 5.24 20.92
C PHE A 283 18.92 6.04 21.63
N PRO A 284 18.18 6.93 20.95
CA PRO A 284 18.30 7.31 19.53
C PRO A 284 19.13 8.57 19.24
N ASP A 285 19.36 9.40 20.26
CA ASP A 285 19.96 10.73 20.14
C ASP A 285 21.23 10.86 21.00
N ALA A 286 22.16 11.73 20.60
CA ALA A 286 23.42 11.90 21.31
C ALA A 286 23.25 12.34 22.76
N GLN A 287 22.26 13.21 23.05
CA GLN A 287 21.98 13.72 24.39
C GLN A 287 20.89 12.90 25.08
N TYR A 288 19.85 12.52 24.33
CA TYR A 288 18.67 11.83 24.86
C TYR A 288 18.68 10.35 24.46
N GLN A 289 19.54 9.57 25.12
CA GLN A 289 19.64 8.13 24.91
C GLN A 289 19.69 7.35 26.22
N HIS A 290 19.33 6.07 26.15
CA HIS A 290 19.39 5.14 27.26
C HIS A 290 19.82 3.75 26.79
N GLU A 291 20.67 3.07 27.56
CA GLU A 291 21.21 1.74 27.21
C GLU A 291 20.13 0.69 26.96
N TRP A 292 18.99 0.78 27.64
CA TRP A 292 17.86 -0.14 27.45
C TRP A 292 17.22 -0.06 26.07
N LEU A 293 17.44 1.04 25.33
CA LEU A 293 16.95 1.18 23.97
C LEU A 293 17.85 0.52 22.93
N GLN A 294 19.09 0.18 23.31
CA GLN A 294 20.05 -0.40 22.38
C GLN A 294 19.52 -1.68 21.71
N PRO A 295 18.95 -2.68 22.42
CA PRO A 295 18.45 -3.89 21.75
C PRO A 295 17.33 -3.61 20.75
N ILE A 296 16.47 -2.62 21.03
CA ILE A 296 15.30 -2.25 20.21
C ILE A 296 15.74 -1.53 18.92
N LEU A 297 16.73 -0.65 19.05
CA LEU A 297 17.14 0.26 17.98
C LEU A 297 18.42 -0.17 17.26
N GLN A 298 19.07 -1.24 17.71
CA GLN A 298 20.27 -1.79 17.08
C GLN A 298 20.06 -2.15 15.59
N PRO A 299 18.96 -2.79 15.17
CA PRO A 299 18.78 -3.15 13.77
C PRO A 299 18.63 -1.94 12.83
N THR A 300 18.24 -0.79 13.37
CA THR A 300 18.05 0.47 12.63
C THR A 300 19.14 1.51 12.95
N TYR A 301 20.28 1.06 13.48
CA TYR A 301 21.44 1.91 13.78
C TYR A 301 21.10 3.09 14.72
N GLY A 302 20.20 2.86 15.67
CA GLY A 302 19.78 3.88 16.63
C GLY A 302 18.67 4.81 16.13
N ILE A 303 18.17 4.63 14.91
CA ILE A 303 17.08 5.45 14.37
C ILE A 303 15.73 4.79 14.68
N ILE A 304 14.78 5.55 15.23
CA ILE A 304 13.40 5.07 15.39
C ILE A 304 12.75 5.10 14.00
N LEU A 305 12.61 3.92 13.38
CA LEU A 305 12.11 3.78 12.00
C LEU A 305 10.76 3.07 11.93
N TYR A 306 10.49 2.15 12.85
CA TYR A 306 9.29 1.30 12.84
C TYR A 306 8.31 1.67 13.96
N GLN A 307 7.03 1.37 13.74
CA GLN A 307 6.00 1.57 14.77
C GLN A 307 6.21 0.62 15.95
N GLU A 308 6.64 -0.61 15.66
CA GLU A 308 6.99 -1.63 16.63
C GLU A 308 8.11 -1.16 17.57
N GLN A 309 9.07 -0.37 17.07
CA GLN A 309 10.11 0.22 17.91
C GLN A 309 9.55 1.25 18.88
N VAL A 310 8.59 2.08 18.44
CA VAL A 310 7.89 3.03 19.35
C VAL A 310 7.18 2.27 20.46
N MET A 311 6.49 1.17 20.11
CA MET A 311 5.79 0.33 21.08
C MET A 311 6.76 -0.32 22.08
N GLN A 312 7.87 -0.88 21.59
CA GLN A 312 8.90 -1.50 22.44
C GLN A 312 9.59 -0.47 23.33
N ILE A 313 9.83 0.75 22.85
CA ILE A 313 10.38 1.85 23.67
C ILE A 313 9.45 2.15 24.84
N ALA A 314 8.14 2.29 24.59
CA ALA A 314 7.16 2.54 25.64
C ALA A 314 7.07 1.38 26.64
N GLN A 315 7.12 0.14 26.15
CA GLN A 315 7.15 -1.05 27.00
C GLN A 315 8.38 -1.07 27.92
N VAL A 316 9.57 -0.87 27.37
CA VAL A 316 10.83 -1.04 28.11
C VAL A 316 11.16 0.16 29.00
N LEU A 317 10.95 1.40 28.54
CA LEU A 317 11.25 2.59 29.34
C LEU A 317 10.16 2.95 30.35
N ALA A 318 8.89 2.74 29.99
CA ALA A 318 7.76 3.23 30.77
C ALA A 318 6.85 2.11 31.31
N GLY A 319 7.17 0.84 31.07
CA GLY A 319 6.46 -0.31 31.62
C GLY A 319 5.06 -0.54 31.03
N TYR A 320 4.82 -0.06 29.80
CA TYR A 320 3.54 -0.24 29.12
C TYR A 320 3.29 -1.73 28.80
N THR A 321 2.02 -2.14 28.75
CA THR A 321 1.63 -3.35 28.02
C THR A 321 1.83 -3.09 26.52
N LEU A 322 2.05 -4.14 25.73
CA LEU A 322 2.17 -3.98 24.27
C LEU A 322 0.87 -3.43 23.66
N GLY A 323 -0.30 -3.80 24.20
CA GLY A 323 -1.59 -3.25 23.80
C GLY A 323 -1.74 -1.76 24.12
N GLY A 324 -1.33 -1.35 25.33
CA GLY A 324 -1.30 0.06 25.71
C GLY A 324 -0.26 0.88 24.93
N ALA A 325 0.83 0.25 24.51
CA ALA A 325 1.86 0.89 23.69
C ALA A 325 1.40 1.11 22.23
N ASP A 326 0.56 0.24 21.67
CA ASP A 326 -0.09 0.45 20.36
C ASP A 326 -1.12 1.58 20.38
N MET A 327 -1.68 1.88 21.56
CA MET A 327 -2.65 2.99 21.74
C MET A 327 -2.01 4.37 21.88
N LEU A 328 -0.68 4.45 22.09
CA LEU A 328 0.09 5.69 22.29
C LEU A 328 0.40 6.40 20.97
#